data_AF-A0A7V4CXA3-F1
#
_entry.id   AF-A0A7V4CXA3-F1
#
_cell.length_a   1.000
_cell.length_b   1.000
_cell.length_c   1.000
_cell.angle_alpha   90.00
_cell.angle_beta   90.00
_cell.angle_gamma   90.00
#
_symmetry.space_group_name_H-M   'P 1'
#
loop_
_entity.id
_entity.type
_entity.pdbx_description
1 polymer ?
#
loop_
_entity_poly.entity_id
_entity_poly.type
_entity_poly.pdbx_seq_one_letter_code
_entity_poly.pdbx_strand_id
1 'polypeptide(L)' 'MLVREVENVGFQAVSTVDRRPFGIAALAPYPVFPPEFVQFLKRVVPPERHDELVWSLVVRATKPAATGGGSHAA' A
#
# COMPACT_ATOMS: atom_id res chain seq x y z
N MET A 1 8.75 5.19 -0.07
CA MET A 1 7.77 5.82 -0.99
C MET A 1 6.38 5.85 -0.36
N LEU A 2 5.76 4.70 -0.01
CA LEU A 2 4.43 4.68 0.64
C LEU A 2 4.34 5.47 1.97
N VAL A 3 5.31 5.31 2.88
CA VAL A 3 5.34 6.05 4.17
C VAL A 3 5.27 7.56 3.95
N ARG A 4 6.07 8.08 3.01
CA ARG A 4 6.11 9.51 2.67
C ARG A 4 4.78 10.00 2.10
N GLU A 5 4.11 9.21 1.26
CA GLU A 5 2.78 9.58 0.76
C GLU A 5 1.73 9.64 1.87
N VAL A 6 1.81 8.75 2.85
CA VAL A 6 0.91 8.75 4.02
C VAL A 6 1.18 9.95 4.92
N GLU A 7 2.44 10.35 5.08
CA GLU A 7 2.82 11.59 5.78
C GLU A 7 2.32 12.84 5.04
N ASN A 8 2.48 12.89 3.71
CA ASN A 8 2.07 14.02 2.87
C ASN A 8 0.57 14.35 2.99
N VAL A 9 -0.28 13.34 3.24
CA VAL A 9 -1.73 13.54 3.44
C VAL A 9 -2.12 13.82 4.91
N GLY A 10 -1.13 14.08 5.77
CA GLY A 10 -1.33 14.62 7.12
C GLY A 10 -1.38 13.59 8.24
N PHE A 11 -1.14 12.30 7.96
CA PHE A 11 -0.96 11.31 9.02
C PHE A 11 0.40 11.46 9.70
N GLN A 12 0.47 11.10 10.97
CA GLN A 12 1.66 11.19 11.82
C GLN A 12 2.08 9.81 12.33
N ALA A 13 3.30 9.71 12.87
CA ALA A 13 3.86 8.48 13.43
C ALA A 13 3.74 7.27 12.47
N VAL A 14 4.01 7.51 11.19
CA VAL A 14 3.86 6.52 10.13
C VAL A 14 4.98 5.49 10.22
N SER A 15 4.63 4.21 10.35
CA SER A 15 5.61 3.11 10.39
C SER A 15 5.12 1.90 9.60
N THR A 16 6.03 1.22 8.92
CA THR A 16 5.73 -0.07 8.29
C THR A 16 5.75 -1.17 9.35
N VAL A 17 4.64 -1.89 9.50
CA VAL A 17 4.48 -2.93 10.52
C VAL A 17 4.54 -4.34 9.95
N ASP A 18 4.28 -4.49 8.65
CA ASP A 18 4.48 -5.76 7.94
C ASP A 18 4.90 -5.47 6.49
N ARG A 19 5.78 -6.33 5.99
CA ARG A 19 6.22 -6.34 4.61
C ARG A 19 6.51 -7.77 4.22
N ARG A 20 5.68 -8.32 3.34
CA ARG A 20 5.80 -9.71 2.90
C ARG A 20 5.60 -9.86 1.39
N PRO A 21 6.26 -10.86 0.77
CA PRO A 21 5.94 -11.27 -0.58
C PRO A 21 4.46 -11.67 -0.68
N PHE A 22 3.83 -11.29 -1.78
CA PHE A 22 2.40 -11.50 -2.03
C PHE A 22 2.16 -12.23 -3.36
N GLY A 23 3.11 -12.16 -4.28
CA GLY A 23 3.14 -12.92 -5.52
C GLY A 23 2.18 -12.45 -6.62
N ILE A 24 2.44 -12.89 -7.86
CA ILE A 24 1.67 -12.52 -9.05
C ILE A 24 0.23 -13.05 -8.98
N ALA A 25 0.01 -14.23 -8.38
CA ALA A 25 -1.32 -14.83 -8.27
C ALA A 25 -2.29 -13.97 -7.46
N ALA A 26 -1.79 -13.24 -6.47
CA ALA A 26 -2.60 -12.40 -5.61
C ALA A 26 -3.06 -11.09 -6.28
N LEU A 27 -2.60 -10.80 -7.51
CA LEU A 27 -3.07 -9.66 -8.31
C LEU A 27 -4.46 -9.89 -8.90
N ALA A 28 -4.89 -11.14 -9.07
CA ALA A 28 -6.13 -11.51 -9.76
C ALA A 28 -7.42 -10.82 -9.25
N PRO A 29 -7.59 -10.54 -7.94
CA PRO A 29 -8.79 -9.87 -7.43
C PRO A 29 -8.82 -8.35 -7.69
N TYR A 30 -7.70 -7.74 -8.08
CA TYR A 30 -7.58 -6.29 -8.19
C TYR A 30 -7.90 -5.83 -9.63
N PRO A 31 -8.95 -5.01 -9.84
CA PRO A 31 -9.39 -4.61 -11.18
C PRO A 31 -8.35 -3.84 -12.00
N VAL A 32 -7.37 -3.23 -11.33
CA VAL A 32 -6.25 -2.51 -11.98
C VAL A 32 -5.26 -3.45 -12.67
N PHE A 33 -5.30 -4.76 -12.35
CA PHE A 33 -4.48 -5.78 -12.99
C PHE A 33 -5.37 -6.70 -13.82
N PRO A 34 -5.60 -6.37 -15.10
CA PRO A 34 -6.47 -7.18 -15.92
C PRO A 34 -5.85 -8.57 -16.18
N PRO A 35 -6.66 -9.61 -16.45
CA PRO A 35 -6.17 -10.99 -16.55
C PRO A 35 -5.04 -11.18 -17.58
N GLU A 36 -5.10 -10.50 -18.73
CA GLU A 36 -4.08 -10.54 -19.76
C GLU A 36 -2.72 -10.00 -19.29
N PHE A 37 -2.73 -9.01 -18.39
CA PHE A 37 -1.51 -8.48 -17.79
C PHE A 37 -0.89 -9.49 -16.81
N VAL A 38 -1.72 -10.14 -15.99
CA VAL A 38 -1.26 -11.20 -15.08
C VAL A 38 -0.67 -12.37 -15.86
N GLN A 39 -1.28 -12.76 -16.98
CA GLN A 39 -0.76 -13.81 -17.87
C GLN A 39 0.53 -13.39 -18.57
N PHE A 40 0.65 -12.12 -18.97
CA PHE A 40 1.88 -11.57 -19.49
C PHE A 40 3.01 -11.65 -18.46
N LEU A 41 2.77 -11.24 -17.22
CA LEU A 41 3.76 -11.32 -16.14
C LEU A 41 4.25 -12.75 -15.92
N LYS A 42 3.34 -13.73 -15.86
CA LYS A 42 3.70 -15.15 -15.69
C LYS A 42 4.60 -15.69 -16.80
N ARG A 43 4.50 -15.13 -18.01
CA ARG A 43 5.29 -15.57 -19.17
C ARG A 43 6.68 -14.94 -19.19
N VAL A 44 6.79 -13.69 -18.77
CA VAL A 44 8.04 -12.91 -18.88
C VAL A 44 8.91 -13.05 -17.62
N VAL A 45 8.28 -13.24 -16.46
CA VAL A 45 9.00 -13.39 -15.19
C VAL A 45 9.36 -14.87 -15.00
N PRO A 46 10.61 -15.21 -14.61
CA PRO A 46 10.98 -16.58 -14.25
C PRO A 46 10.08 -17.13 -13.12
N PRO A 47 9.64 -18.40 -13.18
CA PRO A 47 8.73 -18.99 -12.18
C PRO A 47 9.21 -18.82 -10.73
N GLU A 48 10.52 -18.91 -10.50
CA GLU A 48 11.15 -18.80 -9.19
C GLU A 48 10.95 -17.41 -8.55
N ARG A 49 10.60 -16.41 -9.36
CA ARG A 49 10.39 -15.03 -8.93
C ARG A 49 8.90 -14.65 -8.85
N HIS A 50 7.99 -15.55 -9.19
CA HIS A 50 6.55 -15.24 -9.24
C HIS A 50 6.01 -14.85 -7.86
N ASP A 51 6.56 -15.40 -6.79
CA ASP A 51 6.13 -15.15 -5.42
C ASP A 51 6.76 -13.89 -4.81
N GLU A 52 7.90 -13.44 -5.35
CA GLU A 52 8.69 -12.33 -4.80
C GLU A 52 8.49 -10.99 -5.54
N LEU A 53 7.84 -11.02 -6.72
CA LEU A 53 7.68 -9.84 -7.57
C LEU A 53 6.76 -8.78 -6.94
N VAL A 54 5.73 -9.23 -6.22
CA VAL A 54 4.68 -8.38 -5.66
C VAL A 54 4.80 -8.40 -4.14
N TRP A 55 4.69 -7.22 -3.53
CA TRP A 55 4.82 -7.06 -2.09
C TRP A 55 3.55 -6.45 -1.50
N SER A 56 3.16 -6.98 -0.34
CA SER A 56 2.18 -6.34 0.53
C SER A 56 2.93 -5.53 1.58
N LEU A 57 2.49 -4.28 1.80
CA LEU A 57 2.97 -3.45 2.90
C LEU A 57 1.79 -3.05 3.78
N VAL A 58 1.92 -3.29 5.08
CA VAL A 58 1.00 -2.77 6.09
C VAL A 58 1.67 -1.61 6.79
N VAL A 59 0.99 -0.46 6.80
CA VAL A 59 1.47 0.76 7.43
C VAL A 59 0.52 1.12 8.57
N ARG A 60 1.09 1.44 9.73
CA ARG A 60 0.39 2.02 10.87
C ARG A 60 0.66 3.51 10.89
N ALA A 61 -0.38 4.31 11.13
CA ALA A 61 -0.26 5.74 11.29
C ALA A 61 -1.32 6.27 12.26
N THR A 62 -1.09 7.47 12.77
CA THR A 62 -1.99 8.18 13.68
C THR A 62 -2.62 9.36 12.95
N LYS A 63 -3.95 9.48 13.02
CA LYS A 63 -4.65 10.68 12.57
C LYS A 63 -4.38 11.81 13.57
N PRO A 64 -3.93 13.00 13.14
CA PRO A 64 -3.73 14.12 14.05
C PRO A 64 -5.05 14.47 14.74
N ALA A 65 -4.98 14.81 16.03
CA ALA A 65 -6.12 15.36 16.74
C ALA A 65 -6.62 16.61 16.01
N ALA A 66 -7.92 16.75 15.83
CA ALA A 66 -8.48 17.98 15.30
C ALA A 66 -8.10 19.10 16.26
N THR A 67 -7.19 19.98 15.86
CA THR A 67 -6.95 21.22 16.59
C THR A 67 -8.30 21.95 16.64
N GLY A 68 -8.85 22.09 17.84
CA GLY A 68 -10.21 22.55 18.07
C GLY A 68 -10.52 23.85 17.33
N GLY A 69 -11.70 23.89 16.71
CA GLY A 69 -12.31 25.15 16.27
C GLY A 69 -12.38 26.12 17.45
N GLY A 70 -11.96 27.36 17.21
CA GLY A 70 -11.85 28.40 18.20
C GLY A 70 -13.11 28.59 19.04
N SER A 71 -12.88 28.77 20.33
CA SER A 71 -13.76 29.43 21.26
C SER A 71 -14.35 30.70 20.62
N HIS A 72 -15.65 30.71 20.33
CA HIS A 72 -16.41 31.94 20.18
C HIS A 72 -17.06 32.23 21.53
N ALA A 73 -16.29 32.84 22.42
CA ALA A 73 -16.86 33.64 23.49
C ALA A 73 -17.23 35.00 22.88
N ALA A 74 -18.53 35.28 22.80
CA ALA A 74 -19.10 36.62 22.72
C ALA A 74 -20.51 36.55 23.32
#